data_AF-R1FVA8-F1
#
_entry.id   AF-R1FVA8-F1
#
_cell.length_a   1.000
_cell.length_b   1.000
_cell.length_c   1.000
_cell.angle_alpha   90.00
_cell.angle_beta   90.00
_cell.angle_gamma   90.00
#
_symmetry.space_group_name_H-M   'P 1'
#
loop_
_entity.id
_entity.type
_entity.pdbx_description
1 polymer ?
#
loop_
_entity_poly.entity_id
_entity_poly.type
_entity_poly.pdbx_seq_one_letter_code
_entity_poly.pdbx_strand_id
1 'polypeptide(L)'
;MSRRCLAANALALLAVPNRDAFAAGLRPALGPGRFRATRFEGEYSDLLHPLCDRKIAVDTSALKQSGGGDYFLATFSGNDIGPPGVGNVVRASCDAESVSRYGLRDWSFEARISRDGEQVDAGDGVHVGRWHPRAADGEAWEGIRWKDGNRWLLEQQAAE
;
A
#
# COMPACT_ATOMS: atom_id res chain seq x y z
N MET A 1 75.98 -30.72 -37.69
CA MET A 1 75.59 -30.33 -36.32
C MET A 1 75.36 -28.83 -36.28
N SER A 2 74.11 -28.37 -36.11
CA SER A 2 73.70 -27.20 -35.32
C SER A 2 72.31 -26.75 -35.75
N ARG A 3 71.35 -26.96 -34.84
CA ARG A 3 69.98 -26.42 -34.90
C ARG A 3 70.03 -24.93 -34.61
N ARG A 4 69.25 -24.11 -35.32
CA ARG A 4 68.64 -22.90 -34.75
C ARG A 4 67.23 -22.70 -35.31
N CYS A 5 66.30 -22.59 -34.36
CA CYS A 5 64.88 -22.31 -34.50
C CYS A 5 64.60 -20.84 -34.83
N LEU A 6 63.30 -20.53 -35.03
CA LEU A 6 62.55 -19.26 -34.89
C LEU A 6 61.81 -18.92 -36.20
N ALA A 7 60.55 -18.51 -36.23
CA ALA A 7 59.45 -18.51 -35.28
C ALA A 7 58.17 -18.27 -36.12
N ALA A 8 57.06 -18.92 -35.76
CA ALA A 8 55.76 -18.68 -36.39
C ALA A 8 55.18 -17.34 -35.89
N ASN A 9 54.86 -16.42 -36.80
CA ASN A 9 54.05 -15.24 -36.49
C ASN A 9 52.58 -15.68 -36.43
N ALA A 10 52.08 -15.92 -35.22
CA ALA A 10 50.65 -16.02 -34.95
C ALA A 10 50.09 -14.59 -34.78
N LEU A 11 49.24 -14.17 -35.71
CA LEU A 11 48.45 -12.95 -35.59
C LEU A 11 47.36 -13.18 -34.54
N ALA A 12 47.50 -12.59 -33.35
CA ALA A 12 46.46 -12.59 -32.34
C ALA A 12 45.39 -11.54 -32.71
N LEU A 13 44.20 -12.00 -33.15
CA LEU A 13 43.01 -11.16 -33.14
C LEU A 13 42.61 -10.91 -31.68
N LEU A 14 42.85 -9.71 -31.19
CA LEU A 14 42.26 -9.22 -29.95
C LEU A 14 40.76 -8.97 -30.21
N ALA A 15 39.93 -9.88 -29.71
CA ALA A 15 38.50 -9.62 -29.58
C ALA A 15 38.30 -8.51 -28.53
N VAL A 16 37.84 -7.35 -28.98
CA VAL A 16 37.37 -6.27 -28.10
C VAL A 16 36.04 -6.72 -27.51
N PRO A 17 35.88 -6.82 -26.18
CA PRO A 17 34.57 -7.05 -25.60
C PRO A 17 33.74 -5.78 -25.78
N ASN A 18 32.74 -5.87 -26.64
CA ASN A 18 31.72 -4.85 -26.85
C ASN A 18 30.98 -4.65 -25.52
N ARG A 19 31.31 -3.56 -24.80
CA ARG A 19 30.81 -3.27 -23.44
C ARG A 19 29.54 -2.42 -23.43
N ASP A 20 28.85 -2.30 -24.55
CA ASP A 20 27.60 -1.55 -24.66
C ASP A 20 26.40 -2.48 -24.84
N ALA A 21 26.24 -3.43 -23.94
CA ALA A 21 24.92 -3.99 -23.66
C ALA A 21 24.25 -3.06 -22.65
N PHE A 22 23.59 -2.04 -23.18
CA PHE A 22 22.70 -1.15 -22.45
C PHE A 22 21.88 -1.95 -21.43
N ALA A 23 22.08 -1.63 -20.15
CA ALA A 23 21.18 -1.98 -19.08
C ALA A 23 19.83 -1.30 -19.34
N ALA A 24 19.01 -1.89 -20.21
CA ALA A 24 17.58 -1.69 -20.21
C ALA A 24 17.09 -2.32 -18.90
N GLY A 25 17.14 -1.52 -17.82
CA GLY A 25 16.51 -1.84 -16.55
C GLY A 25 15.02 -2.03 -16.81
N LEU A 26 14.62 -3.27 -17.09
CA LEU A 26 13.26 -3.75 -17.01
C LEU A 26 12.82 -3.56 -15.56
N ARG A 27 12.30 -2.37 -15.24
CA ARG A 27 11.47 -2.20 -14.06
C ARG A 27 10.32 -3.20 -14.24
N PRO A 28 10.17 -4.20 -13.35
CA PRO A 28 9.04 -5.12 -13.47
C PRO A 28 7.78 -4.26 -13.47
N ALA A 29 6.96 -4.42 -14.51
CA ALA A 29 5.63 -3.85 -14.52
C ALA A 29 4.92 -4.37 -13.27
N LEU A 30 4.71 -3.50 -12.29
CA LEU A 30 3.93 -3.77 -11.09
C LEU A 30 2.56 -4.23 -11.60
N GLY A 31 2.31 -5.53 -11.56
CA GLY A 31 1.23 -6.20 -12.29
C GLY A 31 -0.18 -5.79 -11.84
N PRO A 32 -1.22 -6.59 -12.11
CA PRO A 32 -2.61 -6.23 -11.82
C PRO A 32 -2.86 -5.87 -10.34
N GLY A 33 -2.03 -6.36 -9.42
CA GLY A 33 -2.06 -5.98 -8.01
C GLY A 33 -1.87 -4.48 -7.75
N ARG A 34 -1.13 -3.76 -8.61
CA ARG A 34 -0.96 -2.31 -8.48
C ARG A 34 -2.28 -1.56 -8.66
N PHE A 35 -3.01 -1.88 -9.72
CA PHE A 35 -4.31 -1.27 -10.02
C PHE A 35 -5.38 -1.63 -8.99
N ARG A 36 -5.23 -2.77 -8.31
CA ARG A 36 -6.11 -3.17 -7.22
C ARG A 36 -5.76 -2.44 -5.93
N ALA A 37 -4.47 -2.28 -5.62
CA ALA A 37 -4.01 -1.54 -4.46
C ALA A 37 -4.45 -0.07 -4.50
N THR A 38 -4.46 0.58 -5.68
CA THR A 38 -4.97 1.96 -5.80
C THR A 38 -6.44 2.12 -5.44
N ARG A 39 -7.23 1.04 -5.36
CA ARG A 39 -8.64 1.13 -4.91
C ARG A 39 -8.77 1.53 -3.45
N PHE A 40 -7.76 1.21 -2.64
CA PHE A 40 -7.72 1.63 -1.25
C PHE A 40 -7.50 3.14 -1.10
N GLU A 41 -7.01 3.84 -2.12
CA GLU A 41 -6.75 5.28 -2.06
C GLU A 41 -8.05 6.09 -2.05
N GLY A 42 -8.14 7.06 -1.13
CA GLY A 42 -9.30 7.96 -1.05
C GLY A 42 -9.68 8.37 0.36
N GLU A 43 -10.87 8.94 0.46
CA GLU A 43 -11.52 9.35 1.70
C GLU A 43 -12.65 8.36 2.02
N TYR A 44 -12.92 8.14 3.31
CA TYR A 44 -13.83 7.10 3.76
C TYR A 44 -14.76 7.57 4.87
N SER A 45 -15.98 7.06 4.85
CA SER A 45 -16.88 7.12 5.99
C SER A 45 -16.67 5.90 6.88
N ASP A 46 -16.37 6.11 8.17
CA ASP A 46 -16.28 5.05 9.19
C ASP A 46 -17.62 4.89 9.91
N LEU A 47 -18.27 3.73 9.77
CA LEU A 47 -19.58 3.50 10.39
C LEU A 47 -19.54 3.43 11.92
N LEU A 48 -18.38 3.10 12.52
CA LEU A 48 -18.23 3.13 13.98
C LEU A 48 -17.89 4.53 14.52
N HIS A 49 -17.34 5.41 13.67
CA HIS A 49 -16.95 6.77 14.01
C HIS A 49 -17.48 7.77 12.97
N PRO A 50 -18.80 8.00 12.91
CA PRO A 50 -19.39 8.87 11.89
C PRO A 50 -18.83 10.29 11.98
N LEU A 51 -18.74 11.00 10.85
CA LEU A 51 -18.20 12.36 10.74
C LEU A 51 -16.71 12.50 11.07
N CYS A 52 -16.03 11.43 11.50
CA CYS A 52 -14.59 11.46 11.66
C CYS A 52 -13.90 11.23 10.33
N ASP A 53 -12.82 11.97 10.09
CA ASP A 53 -12.06 11.91 8.86
C ASP A 53 -11.32 10.57 8.79
N ARG A 54 -11.36 9.96 7.60
CA ARG A 54 -10.56 8.79 7.26
C ARG A 54 -9.98 8.98 5.87
N LYS A 55 -8.67 8.91 5.75
CA LYS A 55 -7.96 9.05 4.49
C LYS A 55 -6.91 7.98 4.34
N ILE A 56 -6.76 7.49 3.13
CA ILE A 56 -5.74 6.52 2.76
C ILE A 56 -5.00 7.04 1.53
N ALA A 57 -3.67 7.07 1.62
CA ALA A 57 -2.78 7.31 0.48
C ALA A 57 -1.97 6.04 0.22
N VAL A 58 -1.84 5.63 -1.05
CA VAL A 58 -1.17 4.36 -1.40
C VAL A 58 0.08 4.62 -2.23
N ASP A 59 1.27 4.25 -1.72
CA ASP A 59 2.51 4.23 -2.49
C ASP A 59 2.52 3.02 -3.43
N THR A 60 2.12 3.25 -4.67
CA THR A 60 2.20 2.26 -5.75
C THR A 60 3.42 2.42 -6.65
N SER A 61 4.44 3.19 -6.23
CA SER A 61 5.66 3.40 -7.02
C SER A 61 6.56 2.17 -7.06
N ALA A 62 6.54 1.36 -6.00
CA ALA A 62 7.28 0.11 -5.88
C ALA A 62 6.62 -0.83 -4.85
N LEU A 63 6.81 -2.13 -5.03
CA LEU A 63 6.57 -3.08 -3.95
C LEU A 63 7.67 -2.93 -2.91
N LYS A 64 7.28 -2.93 -1.64
CA LYS A 64 8.19 -3.05 -0.49
C LYS A 64 8.27 -4.52 -0.09
N GLN A 65 9.34 -4.91 0.61
CA GLN A 65 9.55 -6.28 1.06
C GLN A 65 9.59 -6.34 2.58
N SER A 66 9.02 -7.40 3.14
CA SER A 66 9.15 -7.76 4.55
C SER A 66 9.24 -9.28 4.69
N GLY A 67 9.52 -9.78 5.90
CA GLY A 67 9.48 -11.22 6.18
C GLY A 67 8.13 -11.90 5.86
N GLY A 68 7.05 -11.12 5.64
CA GLY A 68 5.73 -11.61 5.21
C GLY A 68 5.46 -11.55 3.70
N GLY A 69 6.44 -11.15 2.88
CA GLY A 69 6.33 -11.03 1.43
C GLY A 69 6.29 -9.58 0.92
N ASP A 70 6.05 -9.44 -0.39
CA ASP A 70 5.94 -8.16 -1.08
C ASP A 70 4.60 -7.48 -0.79
N TYR A 71 4.60 -6.16 -0.64
CA TYR A 71 3.40 -5.36 -0.35
C TYR A 71 3.48 -3.94 -0.95
N PHE A 72 2.33 -3.28 -1.09
CA PHE A 72 2.25 -1.84 -1.31
C PHE A 72 2.10 -1.14 0.04
N LEU A 73 2.82 -0.02 0.23
CA LEU A 73 2.71 0.76 1.46
C LEU A 73 1.51 1.70 1.36
N ALA A 74 0.68 1.73 2.40
CA ALA A 74 -0.40 2.69 2.51
C ALA A 74 -0.26 3.47 3.82
N THR A 75 -0.52 4.78 3.76
CA THR A 75 -0.60 5.63 4.94
C THR A 75 -2.06 5.94 5.21
N PHE A 76 -2.50 5.58 6.41
CA PHE A 76 -3.83 5.84 6.93
C PHE A 76 -3.74 7.06 7.83
N SER A 77 -4.66 7.99 7.70
CA SER A 77 -4.76 9.15 8.58
C SER A 77 -6.20 9.55 8.80
N GLY A 78 -6.42 10.34 9.85
CA GLY A 78 -7.76 10.79 10.22
C GLY A 78 -7.77 11.45 11.57
N ASN A 79 -8.98 11.65 12.08
CA ASN A 79 -9.21 12.18 13.41
C ASN A 79 -10.11 11.24 14.23
N ASP A 80 -10.14 11.37 15.54
CA ASP A 80 -10.98 10.53 16.40
C ASP A 80 -11.34 11.31 17.67
N ILE A 81 -12.32 10.81 18.41
CA ILE A 81 -12.80 11.41 19.63
C ILE A 81 -12.33 10.60 20.83
N GLY A 82 -11.84 11.28 21.86
CA GLY A 82 -11.59 10.65 23.15
C GLY A 82 -10.53 11.36 23.97
N PRO A 83 -10.66 11.35 25.31
CA PRO A 83 -9.60 11.83 26.18
C PRO A 83 -8.34 10.97 26.02
N PRO A 84 -7.13 11.52 26.24
CA PRO A 84 -5.93 10.70 26.37
C PRO A 84 -6.16 9.59 27.43
N GLY A 85 -6.01 8.32 27.03
CA GLY A 85 -6.07 7.18 27.96
C GLY A 85 -7.44 6.52 28.20
N VAL A 86 -8.50 6.88 27.47
CA VAL A 86 -9.76 6.11 27.50
C VAL A 86 -9.67 4.92 26.55
N GLY A 87 -9.83 3.71 27.10
CA GLY A 87 -9.51 2.45 26.45
C GLY A 87 -10.30 2.11 25.17
N ASN A 88 -9.56 1.50 24.26
CA ASN A 88 -9.83 0.58 23.15
C ASN A 88 -10.98 0.82 22.15
N VAL A 89 -12.13 1.42 22.48
CA VAL A 89 -13.15 1.76 21.45
C VAL A 89 -14.05 2.89 21.96
N VAL A 90 -13.89 4.09 21.41
CA VAL A 90 -14.87 5.16 21.58
C VAL A 90 -15.75 5.16 20.33
N ARG A 91 -16.91 4.50 20.37
CA ARG A 91 -17.92 4.62 19.30
C ARG A 91 -18.59 6.00 19.41
N ALA A 92 -17.89 7.04 19.01
CA ALA A 92 -18.39 8.40 18.99
C ALA A 92 -18.20 9.01 17.60
N SER A 93 -19.16 9.83 17.23
CA SER A 93 -19.07 10.68 16.05
C SER A 93 -18.20 11.89 16.31
N CYS A 94 -17.54 12.41 15.28
CA CYS A 94 -16.83 13.69 15.33
C CYS A 94 -17.78 14.90 15.13
N ASP A 95 -18.98 14.85 15.74
CA ASP A 95 -19.87 16.01 15.79
C ASP A 95 -19.41 17.08 16.80
N ALA A 96 -19.96 18.29 16.69
CA ALA A 96 -19.55 19.42 17.52
C ALA A 96 -19.75 19.18 19.03
N GLU A 97 -20.79 18.44 19.43
CA GLU A 97 -21.03 18.11 20.85
C GLU A 97 -19.93 17.18 21.39
N SER A 98 -19.65 16.11 20.64
CA SER A 98 -18.66 15.10 21.00
C SER A 98 -17.25 15.68 21.02
N VAL A 99 -16.91 16.50 20.01
CA VAL A 99 -15.64 17.24 19.95
C VAL A 99 -15.51 18.17 21.16
N SER A 100 -16.55 18.93 21.50
CA SER A 100 -16.51 19.84 22.66
C SER A 100 -16.37 19.10 23.99
N ARG A 101 -16.93 17.88 24.11
CA ARG A 101 -16.94 17.14 25.38
C ARG A 101 -15.68 16.31 25.59
N TYR A 102 -15.16 15.70 24.53
CA TYR A 102 -14.12 14.68 24.63
C TYR A 102 -12.82 15.07 23.91
N GLY A 103 -12.83 16.13 23.12
CA GLY A 103 -11.69 16.57 22.31
C GLY A 103 -11.54 15.75 21.03
N LEU A 104 -11.01 16.42 20.00
CA LEU A 104 -10.59 15.81 18.74
C LEU A 104 -9.10 15.50 18.79
N ARG A 105 -8.69 14.35 18.28
CA ARG A 105 -7.29 13.96 18.12
C ARG A 105 -7.00 13.51 16.69
N ASP A 106 -5.88 13.97 16.15
CA ASP A 106 -5.38 13.48 14.87
C ASP A 106 -4.57 12.20 15.08
N TRP A 107 -4.57 11.32 14.08
CA TRP A 107 -3.77 10.11 14.07
C TRP A 107 -3.29 9.77 12.66
N SER A 108 -2.21 9.00 12.59
CA SER A 108 -1.66 8.45 11.35
C SER A 108 -0.90 7.16 11.63
N PHE A 109 -1.03 6.18 10.74
CA PHE A 109 -0.27 4.94 10.78
C PHE A 109 -0.02 4.38 9.38
N GLU A 110 0.97 3.50 9.25
CA GLU A 110 1.26 2.79 8.01
C GLU A 110 0.64 1.39 8.04
N ALA A 111 0.16 0.93 6.89
CA ALA A 111 -0.32 -0.42 6.69
C ALA A 111 0.18 -1.02 5.37
N ARG A 112 0.16 -2.34 5.31
CA ARG A 112 0.60 -3.12 4.16
C ARG A 112 -0.62 -3.57 3.37
N ILE A 113 -0.68 -3.20 2.10
CA ILE A 113 -1.63 -3.78 1.15
C ILE A 113 -0.93 -4.96 0.46
N SER A 114 -1.57 -6.13 0.48
CA SER A 114 -1.02 -7.35 -0.12
C SER A 114 -0.66 -7.16 -1.60
N ARG A 115 0.31 -7.94 -2.09
CA ARG A 115 0.78 -7.86 -3.49
C ARG A 115 -0.34 -7.99 -4.53
N ASP A 116 -1.40 -8.74 -4.24
CA ASP A 116 -2.57 -8.89 -5.11
C ASP A 116 -3.56 -7.72 -5.03
N GLY A 117 -3.37 -6.79 -4.09
CA GLY A 117 -4.17 -5.60 -3.88
C GLY A 117 -5.54 -5.87 -3.25
N GLU A 118 -5.69 -6.94 -2.47
CA GLU A 118 -6.99 -7.36 -1.91
C GLU A 118 -7.09 -7.21 -0.38
N GLN A 119 -5.98 -7.27 0.34
CA GLN A 119 -5.95 -7.31 1.81
C GLN A 119 -5.09 -6.17 2.36
N VAL A 120 -5.47 -5.65 3.54
CA VAL A 120 -4.71 -4.65 4.28
C VAL A 120 -4.42 -5.12 5.70
N ASP A 121 -3.19 -4.87 6.17
CA ASP A 121 -2.74 -5.24 7.52
C ASP A 121 -1.71 -4.22 8.05
N ALA A 122 -2.02 -3.58 9.18
CA ALA A 122 -1.09 -2.65 9.86
C ALA A 122 -0.04 -3.34 10.75
N GLY A 123 -0.16 -4.65 10.98
CA GLY A 123 0.77 -5.43 11.81
C GLY A 123 0.54 -5.30 13.32
N ASP A 124 -0.52 -4.63 13.75
CA ASP A 124 -0.90 -4.47 15.16
C ASP A 124 -1.97 -5.48 15.63
N GLY A 125 -2.44 -6.34 14.73
CA GLY A 125 -3.47 -7.34 14.99
C GLY A 125 -4.90 -6.80 15.10
N VAL A 126 -5.08 -5.47 15.01
CA VAL A 126 -6.36 -4.77 15.09
C VAL A 126 -6.80 -4.30 13.70
N HIS A 127 -5.93 -3.55 13.01
CA HIS A 127 -6.23 -2.99 11.68
C HIS A 127 -5.91 -4.00 10.58
N VAL A 128 -6.76 -5.01 10.49
CA VAL A 128 -6.70 -6.07 9.47
C VAL A 128 -8.02 -6.08 8.70
N GLY A 129 -7.97 -6.00 7.37
CA GLY A 129 -9.18 -5.87 6.54
C GLY A 129 -9.00 -6.38 5.12
N ARG A 130 -10.11 -6.37 4.37
CA ARG A 130 -10.18 -6.77 2.96
C ARG A 130 -10.98 -5.77 2.15
N TRP A 131 -10.57 -5.58 0.90
CA TRP A 131 -11.34 -4.80 -0.08
C TRP A 131 -12.73 -5.43 -0.29
N HIS A 132 -13.76 -4.58 -0.30
CA HIS A 132 -15.13 -4.95 -0.63
C HIS A 132 -15.57 -4.17 -1.88
N PRO A 133 -15.84 -4.82 -3.01
CA PRO A 133 -16.33 -4.13 -4.20
C PRO A 133 -17.85 -3.83 -4.10
N ARG A 134 -18.28 -2.76 -4.79
CA ARG A 134 -19.69 -2.45 -5.02
C ARG A 134 -20.36 -3.66 -5.69
N ALA A 135 -21.34 -4.30 -5.04
CA ALA A 135 -22.00 -5.54 -5.47
C ALA A 135 -21.30 -6.87 -5.12
N ALA A 136 -20.32 -6.90 -4.21
CA ALA A 136 -20.01 -8.15 -3.51
C ALA A 136 -21.20 -8.55 -2.62
N ASP A 137 -21.56 -9.84 -2.66
CA ASP A 137 -22.53 -10.48 -1.76
C ASP A 137 -23.91 -9.79 -1.69
N GLY A 138 -24.31 -9.10 -2.76
CA GLY A 138 -25.58 -8.36 -2.82
C GLY A 138 -25.58 -7.04 -2.04
N GLU A 139 -24.45 -6.63 -1.46
CA GLU A 139 -24.31 -5.36 -0.75
C GLU A 139 -23.81 -4.24 -1.69
N ALA A 140 -24.53 -3.12 -1.73
CA ALA A 140 -24.30 -2.02 -2.66
C ALA A 140 -23.31 -0.96 -2.13
N TRP A 141 -22.17 -1.38 -1.58
CA TRP A 141 -21.13 -0.47 -1.09
C TRP A 141 -19.72 -0.94 -1.45
N GLU A 142 -18.78 -0.01 -1.42
CA GLU A 142 -17.40 -0.20 -1.78
C GLU A 142 -16.49 0.34 -0.68
N GLY A 143 -15.36 -0.32 -0.42
CA GLY A 143 -14.36 0.14 0.55
C GLY A 143 -13.69 -1.01 1.30
N ILE A 144 -13.50 -0.87 2.61
CA ILE A 144 -12.80 -1.85 3.45
C ILE A 144 -13.78 -2.50 4.42
N ARG A 145 -13.81 -3.84 4.40
CA ARG A 145 -14.40 -4.63 5.48
C ARG A 145 -13.30 -5.03 6.46
N TRP A 146 -13.35 -4.49 7.67
CA TRP A 146 -12.41 -4.80 8.74
C TRP A 146 -12.74 -6.13 9.41
N LYS A 147 -11.73 -6.76 10.02
CA LYS A 147 -11.84 -8.05 10.72
C LYS A 147 -12.78 -7.99 11.92
N ASP A 148 -12.92 -6.84 12.55
CA ASP A 148 -13.85 -6.60 13.66
C ASP A 148 -15.31 -6.40 13.21
N GLY A 149 -15.57 -6.42 11.91
CA GLY A 149 -16.88 -6.21 11.31
C GLY A 149 -17.21 -4.76 10.96
N ASN A 150 -16.33 -3.80 11.30
CA ASN A 150 -16.49 -2.41 10.86
C ASN A 150 -16.38 -2.30 9.33
N ARG A 151 -17.02 -1.28 8.77
CA ARG A 151 -16.99 -0.96 7.36
C ARG A 151 -16.52 0.47 7.20
N TRP A 152 -15.48 0.64 6.41
CA TRP A 152 -15.11 1.95 5.89
C TRP A 152 -15.59 2.02 4.45
N LEU A 153 -16.48 2.97 4.19
CA LEU A 153 -17.14 3.13 2.91
C LEU A 153 -16.35 4.17 2.13
N LEU A 154 -15.84 3.81 0.95
CA LEU A 154 -15.15 4.74 0.09
C LEU A 154 -16.13 5.85 -0.30
N GLU A 155 -15.78 7.08 0.04
CA GLU A 155 -16.53 8.25 -0.37
C GLU A 155 -16.28 8.45 -1.85
N GLN A 156 -17.35 8.30 -2.64
CA GLN A 156 -17.26 8.66 -4.04
C GLN A 156 -17.07 10.17 -4.09
N GLN A 157 -15.89 10.62 -4.51
CA GLN A 157 -15.73 12.01 -4.92
C GLN A 157 -16.84 12.28 -5.93
N ALA A 158 -17.73 13.22 -5.60
CA ALA A 158 -18.71 13.70 -6.56
C ALA A 158 -17.92 14.13 -7.79
N ALA A 159 -18.13 13.44 -8.91
CA ALA A 159 -17.56 13.87 -10.18
C ALA A 159 -18.16 15.25 -10.46
N GLU A 160 -17.34 16.30 -10.29
CA GLU A 160 -17.65 17.65 -10.76
C GLU A 160 -17.67 17.69 -12.30
#